data_AF-A0A7W3XQ56-F1
#
_entry.id   AF-A0A7W3XQ56-F1
#
_cell.length_a   1.000
_cell.length_b   1.000
_cell.length_c   1.000
_cell.angle_alpha   90.00
_cell.angle_beta   90.00
_cell.angle_gamma   90.00
#
_symmetry.space_group_name_H-M   'P 1'
#
loop_
_entity.id
_entity.type
_entity.pdbx_description
1 polymer ?
#
loop_
_entity_poly.entity_id
_entity_poly.type
_entity_poly.pdbx_seq_one_letter_code
_entity_poly.pdbx_strand_id
1 'polypeptide(L)'
;MTNTIGYDSWLEIVGDRLLPGFPGAGGDIKEDVLYAQFGSEKHQGTIFGEISGLTTERVKELAQIFESVDLHYEIQKDIQAFHISHTALAIVNKHFYTNDGMVERQNG
;
A
#
# COMPACT_ATOMS: atom_id res chain seq x y z
N MET A 1 -5.14 -4.55 3.73
CA MET A 1 -5.25 -5.83 3.00
C MET A 1 -4.52 -5.68 1.68
N THR A 2 -3.70 -6.63 1.30
CA THR A 2 -2.93 -6.64 0.03
C THR A 2 -3.44 -7.81 -0.81
N ASN A 3 -3.60 -7.62 -2.12
CA ASN A 3 -4.22 -8.61 -2.98
C ASN A 3 -3.22 -9.70 -3.39
N THR A 4 -3.36 -10.90 -2.85
CA THR A 4 -2.51 -12.06 -3.18
C THR A 4 -3.18 -13.07 -4.11
N ILE A 5 -4.48 -12.90 -4.41
CA ILE A 5 -5.30 -13.88 -5.13
C ILE A 5 -5.23 -13.66 -6.67
N GLY A 6 -4.57 -12.58 -7.10
CA GLY A 6 -4.53 -12.15 -8.50
C GLY A 6 -5.63 -11.13 -8.82
N TYR A 7 -5.60 -10.57 -10.03
CA TYR A 7 -6.47 -9.43 -10.41
C TYR A 7 -7.71 -9.82 -11.22
N ASP A 8 -7.87 -11.09 -11.62
CA ASP A 8 -8.90 -11.52 -12.57
C ASP A 8 -10.33 -11.18 -12.12
N SER A 9 -10.68 -11.51 -10.86
CA SER A 9 -12.01 -11.19 -10.32
C SER A 9 -12.29 -9.67 -10.24
N TRP A 10 -11.24 -8.87 -10.02
CA TRP A 10 -11.35 -7.43 -10.02
C TRP A 10 -11.50 -6.88 -11.45
N LEU A 11 -10.77 -7.45 -12.41
CA LEU A 11 -10.90 -7.12 -13.83
C LEU A 11 -12.30 -7.45 -14.35
N GLU A 12 -12.94 -8.53 -13.90
CA GLU A 12 -14.33 -8.83 -14.26
C GLU A 12 -15.32 -7.76 -13.79
N ILE A 13 -15.07 -7.11 -12.65
CA ILE A 13 -15.96 -6.12 -12.06
C ILE A 13 -15.73 -4.72 -12.64
N VAL A 14 -14.46 -4.29 -12.72
CA VAL A 14 -14.12 -2.89 -13.08
C VAL A 14 -13.46 -2.75 -14.45
N GLY A 15 -12.98 -3.84 -15.05
CA GLY A 15 -12.26 -3.86 -16.33
C GLY A 15 -10.96 -3.08 -16.27
N ASP A 16 -10.63 -2.43 -17.40
CA ASP A 16 -9.40 -1.65 -17.58
C ASP A 16 -9.27 -0.46 -16.62
N ARG A 17 -10.31 -0.12 -15.85
CA ARG A 17 -10.26 0.91 -14.80
C ARG A 17 -9.50 0.45 -13.55
N LEU A 18 -9.18 -0.83 -13.42
CA LEU A 18 -8.40 -1.35 -12.30
C LEU A 18 -6.97 -0.81 -12.36
N LEU A 19 -6.54 -0.08 -11.33
CA LEU A 19 -5.14 0.28 -11.11
C LEU A 19 -4.73 -0.22 -9.72
N PRO A 20 -3.96 -1.32 -9.63
CA PRO A 20 -3.49 -1.84 -8.35
C PRO A 20 -2.53 -0.87 -7.65
N GLY A 21 -2.61 -0.85 -6.32
CA GLY A 21 -1.70 -0.08 -5.49
C GLY A 21 -1.74 -0.48 -4.02
N PHE A 22 -1.00 0.25 -3.21
CA PHE A 22 -0.89 0.10 -1.77
C PHE A 22 -0.69 1.49 -1.14
N PRO A 23 -1.52 1.88 -0.16
CA PRO A 23 -1.44 3.20 0.44
C PRO A 23 -0.17 3.34 1.29
N GLY A 24 0.51 4.48 1.18
CA GLY A 24 1.62 4.87 2.06
C GLY A 24 1.19 5.32 3.46
N ALA A 25 -0.10 5.17 3.79
CA ALA A 25 -0.68 5.62 5.05
C ALA A 25 -1.49 4.48 5.69
N GLY A 26 -1.44 4.41 7.01
CA GLY A 26 -2.27 3.56 7.84
C GLY A 26 -3.20 4.38 8.74
N GLY A 27 -3.90 3.71 9.64
CA GLY A 27 -4.73 4.35 10.63
C GLY A 27 -5.86 3.45 11.11
N ASP A 28 -6.54 3.91 12.16
CA ASP A 28 -7.69 3.25 12.75
C ASP A 28 -8.86 4.22 12.83
N ILE A 29 -10.08 3.68 12.74
CA ILE A 29 -11.30 4.44 13.02
C ILE A 29 -11.79 4.04 14.40
N LYS A 30 -11.97 5.01 15.30
CA LYS A 30 -12.52 4.81 16.65
C LYS A 30 -13.62 5.82 16.88
N GLU A 31 -14.81 5.35 17.27
CA GLU A 31 -15.95 6.22 17.61
C GLU A 31 -16.24 7.28 16.53
N ASP A 32 -16.29 6.84 15.27
CA ASP A 32 -16.50 7.69 14.08
C ASP A 32 -15.39 8.73 13.79
N VAL A 33 -14.25 8.65 14.49
CA VAL A 33 -13.06 9.49 14.28
C VAL A 33 -11.94 8.68 13.60
N LEU A 34 -11.39 9.20 12.51
CA LEU A 34 -10.23 8.63 11.82
C LEU A 34 -8.93 9.10 12.48
N TYR A 35 -8.15 8.16 13.00
CA TYR A 35 -6.80 8.35 13.50
C TYR A 35 -5.83 7.87 12.44
N ALA A 36 -5.49 8.75 11.49
CA ALA A 36 -4.53 8.45 10.44
C ALA A 36 -3.09 8.43 10.99
N GLN A 37 -2.31 7.45 10.55
CA GLN A 37 -0.89 7.35 10.83
C GLN A 37 -0.13 7.29 9.51
N PHE A 38 0.59 8.36 9.22
CA PHE A 38 1.64 8.35 8.21
C PHE A 38 2.91 7.82 8.88
N GLY A 39 3.63 6.90 8.24
CA GLY A 39 4.89 6.40 8.79
C GLY A 39 5.82 7.54 9.16
N SER A 40 6.57 7.40 10.25
CA SER A 40 7.55 8.40 10.69
C SER A 40 8.69 8.60 9.68
N GLU A 41 8.84 7.69 8.72
CA GLU A 41 9.77 7.83 7.62
C GLU A 41 9.13 8.61 6.48
N LYS A 42 9.85 9.63 5.97
CA LYS A 42 9.55 10.35 4.73
C LYS A 42 9.38 9.45 3.48
N HIS A 43 9.55 8.14 3.63
CA HIS A 43 9.67 7.14 2.56
C HIS A 43 8.52 6.13 2.52
N GLN A 44 7.47 6.25 3.35
CA GLN A 44 6.24 5.47 3.13
C GLN A 44 5.37 6.13 2.05
N GLY A 45 5.74 5.89 0.81
CA GLY A 45 5.03 6.40 -0.36
C GLY A 45 3.81 5.56 -0.70
N THR A 46 2.86 6.16 -1.42
CA THR A 46 1.81 5.37 -2.08
C THR A 46 2.42 4.63 -3.26
N ILE A 47 2.25 3.30 -3.27
CA ILE A 47 2.83 2.41 -4.28
C ILE A 47 1.75 2.03 -5.26
N PHE A 48 1.99 2.15 -6.56
CA PHE A 48 0.99 1.77 -7.57
C PHE A 48 1.66 1.38 -8.90
N GLY A 49 0.95 0.67 -9.76
CA GLY A 49 1.48 0.25 -11.04
C GLY A 49 0.45 -0.46 -11.91
N GLU A 50 0.70 -0.48 -13.22
CA GLU A 50 -0.13 -1.26 -14.13
C GLU A 50 0.09 -2.77 -13.92
N ILE A 51 -0.97 -3.55 -14.13
CA ILE A 51 -0.87 -5.02 -14.16
C ILE A 51 0.07 -5.48 -15.28
N SER A 52 0.10 -4.74 -16.40
CA SER A 52 1.00 -5.00 -17.54
C SER A 52 2.46 -4.63 -17.27
N GLY A 53 2.73 -3.89 -16.18
CA GLY A 53 4.05 -3.33 -15.87
C GLY A 53 4.49 -2.17 -16.78
N LEU A 54 3.61 -1.67 -17.65
CA LEU A 54 3.89 -0.50 -18.48
C LEU A 54 3.58 0.79 -17.71
N THR A 55 4.37 1.85 -17.94
CA THR A 55 4.04 3.19 -17.44
C THR A 55 3.12 3.88 -18.45
N THR A 56 1.81 3.79 -18.22
CA THR A 56 0.77 4.44 -19.03
C THR A 56 0.59 5.92 -18.66
N GLU A 57 -0.14 6.68 -19.47
CA GLU A 57 -0.43 8.09 -19.16
C GLU A 57 -1.19 8.26 -17.84
N ARG A 58 -2.17 7.40 -17.54
CA ARG A 58 -2.90 7.47 -16.26
C ARG A 58 -2.01 7.27 -15.03
N VAL A 59 -0.95 6.46 -15.15
CA VAL A 59 0.04 6.28 -14.08
C VAL A 59 0.86 7.56 -13.90
N LYS A 60 1.22 8.23 -14.99
CA LYS A 60 1.93 9.52 -14.93
C LYS A 60 1.04 10.64 -14.37
N GLU A 61 -0.22 10.69 -14.77
CA GLU A 61 -1.19 11.65 -14.25
C GLU A 61 -1.39 11.46 -12.73
N LEU A 62 -1.53 10.22 -12.27
CA LEU A 62 -1.63 9.94 -10.83
C LEU A 62 -0.36 10.34 -10.07
N ALA A 63 0.82 10.08 -10.64
CA ALA A 63 2.08 10.51 -10.08
C ALA A 63 2.16 12.04 -9.95
N GLN A 64 1.77 12.78 -10.98
CA GLN A 64 1.71 14.25 -10.96
C GLN A 64 0.76 14.78 -9.89
N ILE A 65 -0.37 14.10 -9.66
CA ILE A 65 -1.28 14.46 -8.58
C ILE A 65 -0.58 14.33 -7.22
N PHE A 66 0.12 13.22 -6.96
CA PHE A 66 0.88 13.07 -5.71
C PHE A 66 1.99 14.11 -5.55
N GLU A 67 2.72 14.43 -6.62
CA GLU A 67 3.74 15.48 -6.62
C GLU A 67 3.15 16.85 -6.28
N SER A 68 1.97 17.18 -6.83
CA SER A 68 1.33 18.48 -6.62
C SER A 68 0.95 18.77 -5.17
N VAL A 69 0.86 17.73 -4.33
CA VAL A 69 0.52 17.81 -2.91
C VAL A 69 1.65 17.34 -1.99
N ASP A 70 2.87 17.21 -2.51
CA ASP A 70 4.07 16.77 -1.77
C ASP A 70 3.90 15.40 -1.08
N LEU A 71 3.15 14.49 -1.71
CA LEU A 71 3.01 13.11 -1.25
C LEU A 71 4.04 12.22 -1.94
N HIS A 72 4.78 11.46 -1.14
CA HIS A 72 5.71 10.48 -1.66
C HIS A 72 4.96 9.33 -2.35
N TYR A 73 5.53 8.84 -3.45
CA TYR A 73 4.95 7.75 -4.22
C TYR A 73 6.04 6.90 -4.88
N GLU A 74 5.68 5.68 -5.27
CA GLU A 74 6.53 4.77 -6.03
C GLU A 74 5.71 4.08 -7.13
N ILE A 75 6.21 4.12 -8.37
CA ILE A 75 5.60 3.39 -9.49
C ILE A 75 6.29 2.03 -9.61
N GLN A 76 5.55 0.95 -9.37
CA GLN A 76 6.07 -0.40 -9.51
C GLN A 76 5.87 -0.96 -10.92
N LYS A 77 6.95 -1.50 -11.47
CA LYS A 77 6.91 -2.26 -12.73
C LYS A 77 6.24 -3.64 -12.55
N ASP A 78 6.38 -4.24 -11.38
CA ASP A 78 5.74 -5.51 -11.03
C ASP A 78 4.96 -5.35 -9.72
N ILE A 79 3.75 -4.82 -9.85
CA ILE A 79 2.89 -4.54 -8.70
C ILE A 79 2.40 -5.83 -8.01
N GLN A 80 2.33 -6.94 -8.74
CA GLN A 80 1.95 -8.24 -8.17
C GLN A 80 3.07 -8.81 -7.30
N ALA A 81 4.33 -8.77 -7.77
CA ALA A 81 5.48 -9.15 -6.97
C ALA A 81 5.59 -8.31 -5.69
N PHE A 82 5.31 -7.00 -5.78
CA PHE A 82 5.20 -6.13 -4.61
C PHE A 82 4.11 -6.62 -3.64
N HIS A 83 2.88 -6.86 -4.10
CA HIS A 83 1.79 -7.31 -3.23
C HIS A 83 2.10 -8.65 -2.55
N ILE A 84 2.69 -9.61 -3.28
CA ILE A 84 3.09 -10.92 -2.73
C ILE A 84 4.19 -10.77 -1.68
N SER A 85 5.28 -10.07 -2.00
CA SER A 85 6.42 -9.90 -1.09
C SER A 85 6.04 -9.13 0.17
N HIS A 86 5.24 -8.07 0.03
CA HIS A 86 4.71 -7.33 1.17
C HIS A 86 3.82 -8.20 2.07
N THR A 87 2.97 -9.05 1.48
CA THR A 87 2.14 -9.99 2.25
C THR A 87 2.99 -10.98 3.03
N ALA A 88 4.01 -11.56 2.39
CA ALA A 88 4.90 -12.51 3.04
C ALA A 88 5.60 -11.86 4.24
N LEU A 89 6.10 -10.63 4.08
CA LEU A 89 6.71 -9.86 5.18
C LEU A 89 5.69 -9.59 6.30
N ALA A 90 4.47 -9.19 5.97
CA ALA A 90 3.42 -8.94 6.95
C ALA A 90 3.04 -10.21 7.75
N ILE A 91 2.99 -11.37 7.10
CA ILE A 91 2.74 -12.66 7.74
C ILE A 91 3.89 -13.03 8.69
N VAL A 92 5.14 -12.87 8.23
CA VAL A 92 6.34 -13.11 9.04
C VAL A 92 6.34 -12.22 10.27
N ASN A 93 6.14 -10.91 10.08
CA ASN A 93 6.06 -9.96 11.18
C ASN A 93 4.95 -10.33 12.15
N LYS A 94 3.75 -10.67 11.67
CA LYS A 94 2.68 -11.14 12.54
C LYS A 94 3.12 -12.38 13.32
N HIS A 95 3.70 -13.39 12.67
CA HIS A 95 4.11 -14.63 13.34
C HIS A 95 5.13 -14.40 14.47
N PHE A 96 6.12 -13.53 14.27
CA PHE A 96 7.15 -13.26 15.27
C PHE A 96 6.72 -12.23 16.33
N TYR A 97 5.97 -11.19 15.95
CA TYR A 97 5.59 -10.09 16.86
C TYR A 97 4.22 -10.28 17.55
N THR A 98 3.49 -11.38 17.31
CA THR A 98 2.29 -11.70 18.09
C THR A 98 2.53 -12.67 19.25
N ASN A 99 3.73 -13.23 19.40
CA ASN A 99 4.10 -14.08 20.55
C ASN A 99 4.90 -13.33 21.63
N ASP A 100 5.61 -12.26 21.26
CA ASP A 100 6.15 -11.30 22.22
C ASP A 100 5.30 -10.04 22.11
N GLY A 101 4.45 -9.82 23.12
CA GLY A 101 3.47 -8.74 23.14
C GLY A 101 4.04 -7.40 22.67
N MET A 102 3.18 -6.59 22.05
CA MET A 102 3.47 -5.22 21.65
C MET A 102 4.44 -4.58 22.64
N VAL A 103 5.68 -4.32 22.20
CA VAL A 103 6.66 -3.63 23.02
C VAL A 103 6.08 -2.25 23.28
N GLU A 104 5.46 -2.08 24.45
CA GLU A 104 5.22 -0.77 25.03
C GLU A 104 6.57 -0.08 25.04
N ARG A 105 6.69 0.95 24.20
CA ARG A 105 7.74 1.93 24.36
C ARG A 105 7.54 2.58 25.73
N GLN A 106 8.22 2.07 26.75
CA GLN A 106 8.36 2.76 28.02
C GLN A 106 9.11 4.06 27.78
N ASN A 107 8.37 5.16 27.75
CA ASN A 107 8.89 6.47 28.09
C ASN A 107 8.80 6.61 29.61
N GLY A 108 9.94 6.81 30.29
CA GLY A 108 10.02 7.07 31.72
C GLY A 108 11.37 6.70 32.30
#